data_AF-A0A1S3Y8Y3-F1
#
_entry.id   AF-A0A1S3Y8Y3-F1
#
_cell.length_a   1.000
_cell.length_b   1.000
_cell.length_c   1.000
_cell.angle_alpha   90.00
_cell.angle_beta   90.00
_cell.angle_gamma   90.00
#
_symmetry.space_group_name_H-M   'P 1'
#
loop_
_entity.id
_entity.type
_entity.pdbx_description
1 polymer ?
#
loop_
_entity_poly.entity_id
_entity_poly.type
_entity_poly.pdbx_seq_one_letter_code
_entity_poly.pdbx_strand_id
1 'polypeptide(L)'
;MVDVRRMNDRLMTIKLVVGGVTFNVTSVYAPQVVLGEEVKRRFLDDLDKVVHGIPRSEKLVIGGDFNGHIAVTVRGYDEVHGAFGFGVMNEGSTSLLDFAKAFDLVLANSCFQKWEEHLVTFWSKVARTQID
;
A
#
# COMPACT_ATOMS: atom_id res chain seq x y z
N MET A 1 19.25 -15.05 6.00
CA MET A 1 18.80 -14.61 7.34
C MET A 1 17.39 -14.08 7.22
N VAL A 2 16.50 -14.44 8.15
CA VAL A 2 15.12 -13.96 8.18
C VAL A 2 14.84 -13.41 9.58
N ASP A 3 14.40 -12.17 9.69
CA ASP A 3 13.91 -11.55 10.94
C ASP A 3 12.46 -11.13 10.74
N VAL A 4 11.59 -11.43 11.71
CA VAL A 4 10.16 -11.12 11.63
C VAL A 4 9.80 -10.25 12.82
N ARG A 5 9.23 -9.07 12.54
CA ARG A 5 8.80 -8.11 13.57
C ARG A 5 7.33 -7.78 13.38
N ARG A 6 6.55 -8.05 14.41
CA ARG A 6 5.18 -7.56 14.53
C ARG A 6 5.21 -6.21 15.23
N MET A 7 4.76 -5.16 14.55
CA MET A 7 4.73 -3.80 15.11
C MET A 7 3.41 -3.54 15.84
N ASN A 8 2.30 -3.94 15.21
CA ASN A 8 0.96 -3.88 15.80
C ASN A 8 0.06 -4.95 15.13
N ASP A 9 -1.25 -4.86 15.33
CA ASP A 9 -2.22 -5.82 14.74
C ASP A 9 -2.41 -5.65 13.22
N ARG A 10 -1.87 -4.59 12.65
CA ARG A 10 -2.08 -4.15 11.26
C ARG A 10 -0.79 -4.00 10.46
N LEU A 11 0.37 -4.12 11.10
CA LEU A 11 1.68 -3.94 10.52
C LEU A 11 2.62 -5.06 10.97
N MET A 12 3.14 -5.79 10.00
CA MET A 12 4.16 -6.82 10.20
C MET A 12 5.27 -6.63 9.17
N THR A 13 6.51 -6.71 9.59
CA THR A 13 7.67 -6.58 8.71
C THR A 13 8.52 -7.84 8.76
N ILE A 14 8.95 -8.29 7.59
CA ILE A 14 9.86 -9.41 7.41
C ILE A 14 11.12 -8.88 6.73
N LYS A 15 12.26 -9.09 7.36
CA LYS A 15 13.58 -8.76 6.82
C LYS A 15 14.23 -10.03 6.29
N LEU A 16 14.57 -10.04 5.01
CA LEU A 16 15.11 -11.18 4.27
C LEU A 16 16.45 -10.81 3.65
N VAL A 17 17.47 -11.62 3.87
CA VAL A 17 18.76 -11.48 3.19
C VAL A 17 18.91 -12.56 2.13
N VAL A 18 18.96 -12.16 0.86
CA VAL A 18 19.08 -13.04 -0.31
C VAL A 18 20.25 -12.57 -1.17
N GLY A 19 21.25 -13.42 -1.39
CA GLY A 19 22.39 -13.10 -2.26
C GLY A 19 23.20 -11.86 -1.83
N GLY A 20 23.22 -11.53 -0.53
CA GLY A 20 23.89 -10.33 0.00
C GLY A 20 23.05 -9.05 -0.07
N VAL A 21 21.86 -9.11 -0.69
CA VAL A 21 20.89 -8.00 -0.69
C VAL A 21 19.89 -8.21 0.45
N THR A 22 19.60 -7.14 1.16
CA THR A 22 18.60 -7.16 2.24
C THR A 22 17.30 -6.54 1.76
N PHE A 23 16.20 -7.28 1.92
CA PHE A 23 14.84 -6.88 1.62
C PHE A 23 14.06 -6.72 2.92
N ASN A 24 13.22 -5.70 2.99
CA ASN A 24 12.23 -5.49 4.03
C ASN A 24 10.86 -5.52 3.37
N VAL A 25 10.11 -6.58 3.67
CA VAL A 25 8.74 -6.74 3.21
C VAL A 25 7.83 -6.36 4.36
N THR A 26 7.11 -5.26 4.22
CA THR A 26 6.12 -4.81 5.21
C THR A 26 4.74 -5.19 4.72
N SER A 27 4.08 -6.06 5.46
CA SER A 27 2.67 -6.39 5.29
C SER A 27 1.82 -5.41 6.09
N VAL A 28 0.83 -4.81 5.43
CA VAL A 28 -0.07 -3.83 6.03
C VAL A 28 -1.53 -4.25 5.92
N TYR A 29 -2.34 -3.81 6.89
CA TYR A 29 -3.79 -3.90 6.85
C TYR A 29 -4.38 -2.57 7.32
N ALA A 30 -4.73 -1.70 6.38
CA ALA A 30 -5.21 -0.36 6.67
C ALA A 30 -6.62 -0.37 7.30
N PRO A 31 -6.95 0.63 8.14
CA PRO A 31 -8.31 0.81 8.63
C PRO A 31 -9.32 0.92 7.48
N GLN A 32 -10.53 0.40 7.70
CA GLN A 32 -11.65 0.64 6.78
C GLN A 32 -11.96 2.14 6.64
N VAL A 33 -12.46 2.55 5.47
CA VAL A 33 -12.78 3.95 5.14
C VAL A 33 -13.73 4.61 6.15
N VAL A 34 -14.62 3.82 6.77
CA VAL A 34 -15.64 4.24 7.75
C VAL A 34 -15.06 4.49 9.14
N LEU A 35 -13.82 4.07 9.42
CA LEU A 35 -13.17 4.32 10.71
C LEU A 35 -12.76 5.80 10.84
N GLY A 36 -12.77 6.31 12.07
CA GLY A 36 -12.43 7.71 12.36
C GLY A 36 -11.00 8.09 11.95
N GLU A 37 -10.83 9.35 11.56
CA GLU A 37 -9.58 9.94 11.08
C GLU A 37 -8.39 9.71 12.01
N GLU A 38 -8.61 9.68 13.33
CA GLU A 38 -7.56 9.40 14.31
C GLU A 38 -6.91 8.02 14.11
N VAL A 39 -7.70 7.00 13.74
CA VAL A 39 -7.18 5.64 13.53
C VAL A 39 -6.40 5.56 12.21
N LYS A 40 -6.84 6.28 11.18
CA LYS A 40 -6.11 6.40 9.90
C LYS A 40 -4.78 7.11 10.10
N ARG A 41 -4.78 8.22 10.84
CA ARG A 41 -3.57 8.97 11.17
C ARG A 41 -2.58 8.12 11.96
N ARG A 42 -3.03 7.42 13.01
CA ARG A 42 -2.17 6.51 13.79
C ARG A 42 -1.55 5.41 12.92
N PHE A 43 -2.35 4.84 12.00
CA PHE A 43 -1.84 3.84 11.06
C PHE A 43 -0.73 4.40 10.16
N LEU A 44 -0.93 5.60 9.60
CA LEU A 44 0.09 6.27 8.77
C LEU A 44 1.33 6.64 9.59
N ASP A 45 1.17 7.15 10.80
CA ASP A 45 2.29 7.47 11.70
C ASP A 45 3.11 6.23 12.06
N ASP A 46 2.46 5.08 12.26
CA ASP A 46 3.16 3.82 12.53
C ASP A 46 3.85 3.26 11.29
N LEU A 47 3.23 3.37 10.11
CA LEU A 47 3.84 2.97 8.84
C LEU A 47 5.06 3.85 8.51
N ASP A 48 4.97 5.15 8.75
CA ASP A 48 6.05 6.12 8.58
C ASP A 48 7.28 5.74 9.43
N LYS A 49 7.08 5.41 10.71
CA LYS A 49 8.16 4.95 11.59
C LYS A 49 8.82 3.67 11.08
N VAL A 50 8.04 2.74 10.55
CA VAL A 50 8.57 1.48 10.00
C VAL A 50 9.46 1.77 8.79
N VAL A 51 8.99 2.60 7.86
CA VAL A 51 9.75 2.95 6.65
C VAL A 51 10.99 3.76 6.98
N HIS A 52 10.91 4.73 7.88
CA HIS A 52 12.08 5.48 8.37
C HIS A 52 13.10 4.60 9.11
N GLY A 53 12.66 3.52 9.74
CA GLY A 53 13.52 2.56 10.42
C GLY A 53 14.34 1.67 9.46
N ILE A 54 14.02 1.67 8.16
CA ILE A 54 14.69 0.84 7.17
C ILE A 54 15.88 1.61 6.57
N PRO A 55 17.11 1.07 6.63
CA PRO A 55 18.26 1.69 6.00
C PRO A 55 18.06 1.84 4.48
N ARG A 56 18.47 2.98 3.92
CA ARG A 56 18.36 3.26 2.47
C ARG A 56 19.12 2.26 1.57
N SER A 57 20.08 1.51 2.13
CA SER A 57 20.81 0.45 1.42
C SER A 57 19.98 -0.83 1.24
N GLU A 58 18.87 -0.97 1.97
CA GLU A 58 17.99 -2.13 1.92
C GLU A 58 16.80 -1.85 0.99
N LYS A 59 16.26 -2.90 0.36
CA LYS A 59 15.11 -2.79 -0.53
C LYS A 59 13.82 -2.87 0.27
N LEU A 60 12.92 -1.90 0.13
CA LEU A 60 11.60 -1.89 0.77
C LEU A 60 10.54 -2.35 -0.22
N VAL A 61 9.70 -3.29 0.23
CA VAL A 61 8.47 -3.69 -0.46
C VAL A 61 7.35 -3.59 0.56
N ILE A 62 6.29 -2.85 0.24
CA ILE A 62 5.09 -2.76 1.07
C ILE A 62 3.96 -3.45 0.32
N GLY A 63 3.23 -4.34 0.98
CA GLY A 63 2.08 -5.02 0.40
C GLY A 63 1.03 -5.33 1.46
N GLY A 64 -0.16 -5.72 1.02
CA GLY A 64 -1.31 -5.92 1.89
C GLY A 64 -2.45 -5.00 1.49
N ASP A 65 -3.51 -5.00 2.29
CA ASP A 65 -4.77 -4.32 1.97
C ASP A 65 -4.74 -2.90 2.53
N PHE A 66 -4.68 -1.91 1.65
CA PHE A 66 -4.73 -0.50 2.02
C PHE A 66 -6.16 0.05 2.14
N ASN A 67 -7.20 -0.73 1.82
CA ASN A 67 -8.60 -0.32 1.81
C ASN A 67 -8.85 1.02 1.06
N GLY A 68 -7.93 1.38 0.16
CA GLY A 68 -8.02 2.51 -0.76
C GLY A 68 -8.78 2.12 -2.01
N HIS A 69 -9.27 3.12 -2.73
CA HIS A 69 -9.82 2.94 -4.07
C HIS A 69 -9.02 3.83 -5.02
N ILE A 70 -8.03 3.28 -5.71
CA ILE A 70 -7.19 4.06 -6.63
C ILE A 70 -7.95 4.26 -7.95
N ALA A 71 -8.23 5.52 -8.31
CA ALA A 71 -8.92 5.85 -9.56
C ALA A 71 -8.01 5.69 -10.79
N VAL A 72 -8.63 5.47 -11.96
CA VAL A 72 -7.99 5.26 -13.28
C VAL A 72 -7.02 6.38 -13.66
N THR A 73 -7.19 7.60 -13.14
CA THR A 73 -6.38 8.76 -13.53
C THR A 73 -6.19 9.69 -12.34
N VAL A 74 -4.95 9.81 -11.86
CA VAL A 74 -4.59 10.75 -10.81
C VAL A 74 -3.70 11.84 -11.41
N ARG A 75 -4.29 12.98 -11.79
CA ARG A 75 -3.50 14.13 -12.27
C ARG A 75 -2.57 14.61 -11.15
N GLY A 76 -1.26 14.65 -11.40
CA GLY A 76 -0.25 15.15 -10.46
C GLY A 76 0.58 14.09 -9.71
N TYR A 77 0.31 12.80 -9.96
CA TYR A 77 1.03 11.66 -9.37
C TYR A 77 1.61 10.73 -10.43
N ASP A 78 1.91 11.25 -11.62
CA ASP A 78 2.42 10.49 -12.77
C ASP A 78 3.74 9.73 -12.48
N GLU A 79 4.48 10.17 -11.45
CA GLU A 79 5.74 9.55 -11.01
C GLU A 79 5.55 8.31 -10.11
N VAL A 80 4.41 8.20 -9.40
CA VAL A 80 4.13 7.10 -8.46
C VAL A 80 3.02 6.16 -8.93
N HIS A 81 2.27 6.57 -9.96
CA HIS A 81 1.10 5.86 -10.48
C HIS A 81 1.33 5.38 -11.92
N GLY A 82 1.23 4.07 -12.16
CA GLY A 82 1.56 3.40 -13.41
C GLY A 82 0.53 3.52 -14.55
N ALA A 83 -0.25 4.61 -14.58
CA ALA A 83 -1.30 4.88 -15.58
C ALA A 83 -2.54 3.94 -15.59
N PHE A 84 -2.60 2.91 -14.74
CA PHE A 84 -3.78 2.03 -14.60
C PHE A 84 -4.31 2.06 -13.16
N GLY A 85 -5.56 2.49 -12.98
CA GLY A 85 -6.30 2.41 -11.71
C GLY A 85 -7.74 2.00 -11.99
N PHE A 86 -8.55 1.68 -10.98
CA PHE A 86 -9.96 1.31 -11.14
C PHE A 86 -10.79 1.80 -9.94
N GLY A 87 -11.75 2.70 -10.19
CA GLY A 87 -12.65 3.23 -9.17
C GLY A 87 -12.68 4.75 -9.06
N VAL A 88 -13.39 5.25 -8.03
CA VAL A 88 -13.46 6.67 -7.64
C VAL A 88 -12.54 6.87 -6.44
N MET A 89 -11.69 7.90 -6.50
CA MET A 89 -10.72 8.24 -5.46
C MET A 89 -11.43 8.52 -4.14
N ASN A 90 -10.98 7.87 -3.06
CA ASN A 90 -11.37 8.21 -1.70
C ASN A 90 -10.21 8.92 -0.99
N GLU A 91 -10.46 9.57 0.15
CA GLU A 91 -9.43 10.28 0.93
C GLU A 91 -8.28 9.36 1.39
N GLY A 92 -8.55 8.06 1.54
CA GLY A 92 -7.55 7.04 1.83
C GLY A 92 -6.55 6.86 0.67
N SER A 93 -7.03 6.89 -0.57
CA SER A 93 -6.19 6.80 -1.78
C SER A 93 -5.24 7.97 -1.91
N THR A 94 -5.67 9.20 -1.56
CA THR A 94 -4.80 10.38 -1.58
C THR A 94 -3.67 10.25 -0.57
N SER A 95 -3.98 9.80 0.65
CA SER A 95 -2.98 9.61 1.70
C SER A 95 -1.93 8.55 1.32
N LEU A 96 -2.34 7.49 0.63
CA LEU A 96 -1.43 6.46 0.12
C LEU A 96 -0.50 6.99 -0.98
N LEU A 97 -1.04 7.82 -1.89
CA LEU A 97 -0.26 8.44 -2.97
C LEU A 97 0.74 9.47 -2.44
N ASP A 98 0.34 10.27 -1.46
CA ASP A 98 1.24 11.20 -0.78
C ASP A 98 2.36 10.47 -0.05
N PHE A 99 2.03 9.35 0.62
CA PHE A 99 3.02 8.48 1.24
C PHE A 99 3.98 7.90 0.19
N ALA A 100 3.46 7.36 -0.92
CA ALA A 100 4.29 6.82 -1.97
C ALA A 100 5.25 7.87 -2.55
N LYS A 101 4.75 9.09 -2.76
CA LYS A 101 5.57 10.22 -3.24
C LYS A 101 6.63 10.66 -2.23
N ALA A 102 6.31 10.67 -0.94
CA ALA A 102 7.27 11.07 0.10
C ALA A 102 8.45 10.09 0.24
N PHE A 103 8.24 8.82 -0.11
CA PHE A 103 9.24 7.76 0.01
C PHE A 103 9.79 7.25 -1.33
N ASP A 104 9.52 7.97 -2.43
CA ASP A 104 9.90 7.57 -3.78
C ASP A 104 9.46 6.12 -4.13
N LEU A 105 8.29 5.71 -3.64
CA LEU A 105 7.70 4.41 -3.89
C LEU A 105 6.77 4.47 -5.10
N VAL A 106 6.69 3.35 -5.80
CA VAL A 106 5.79 3.17 -6.94
C VAL A 106 4.68 2.20 -6.55
N LEU A 107 3.43 2.56 -6.83
CA LEU A 107 2.31 1.65 -6.64
C LEU A 107 2.34 0.57 -7.71
N ALA A 108 3.00 -0.54 -7.41
CA ALA A 108 3.13 -1.65 -8.35
C ALA A 108 1.78 -2.17 -8.87
N ASN A 109 0.72 -2.14 -8.05
CA ASN A 109 -0.62 -2.57 -8.46
C ASN A 109 -1.20 -1.69 -9.59
N SER A 110 -0.78 -0.43 -9.69
CA SER A 110 -1.16 0.50 -10.75
C SER A 110 -0.32 0.40 -12.03
N CYS A 111 0.79 -0.36 -11.98
CA CYS A 111 1.72 -0.55 -13.10
C CYS A 111 1.37 -1.74 -13.99
N PHE A 112 0.38 -2.55 -13.61
CA PHE A 112 -0.03 -3.73 -14.37
C PHE A 112 -1.48 -3.60 -14.83
N GLN A 113 -1.70 -3.65 -16.13
CA GLN A 113 -3.02 -3.74 -16.72
C GLN A 113 -3.63 -5.11 -16.41
N LYS A 114 -4.52 -5.18 -15.43
CA LYS A 114 -5.31 -6.38 -15.12
C LYS A 114 -6.56 -6.40 -16.01
N TRP A 115 -6.93 -7.57 -16.52
CA TRP A 115 -8.21 -7.78 -17.21
C TRP A 115 -9.35 -7.63 -16.18
N GLU A 116 -10.52 -7.08 -16.57
CA GLU A 116 -11.67 -6.81 -15.67
C GLU A 116 -12.05 -7.99 -14.77
N GLU A 117 -11.84 -9.21 -15.26
CA GLU A 117 -12.16 -10.48 -14.59
C GLU A 117 -11.27 -10.76 -13.35
N HIS A 118 -10.11 -10.11 -13.23
CA HIS A 118 -9.14 -10.29 -12.14
C HIS A 118 -9.03 -9.07 -11.20
N LEU A 119 -9.87 -8.05 -11.38
CA LEU A 119 -9.91 -6.83 -10.54
C LEU A 119 -10.87 -6.96 -9.34
N VAL A 120 -11.75 -7.97 -9.34
CA VAL A 120 -12.79 -8.16 -8.32
C VAL A 120 -12.34 -9.23 -7.33
N THR A 121 -11.91 -8.84 -6.13
CA THR A 121 -11.60 -9.76 -5.01
C THR A 121 -12.82 -10.02 -4.11
N PHE A 122 -13.95 -9.35 -4.33
CA PHE A 122 -15.21 -9.56 -3.60
C PHE A 122 -16.44 -9.48 -4.51
N TRP A 123 -17.30 -10.51 -4.48
CA TRP A 123 -18.54 -10.60 -5.27
C TRP A 123 -19.76 -10.70 -4.35
N SER A 124 -20.66 -9.71 -4.42
CA SER A 124 -22.03 -9.83 -3.89
C SER A 124 -23.05 -9.24 -4.87
N LYS A 125 -24.34 -9.53 -4.67
CA LYS A 125 -25.45 -9.05 -5.52
C LYS A 125 -25.57 -7.52 -5.62
N VAL A 126 -24.81 -6.74 -4.83
CA VAL A 126 -25.03 -5.29 -4.67
C VAL A 126 -23.77 -4.43 -4.92
N ALA A 127 -22.55 -4.99 -4.97
CA ALA A 127 -21.33 -4.19 -5.22
C ALA A 127 -20.14 -5.02 -5.73
N ARG A 128 -19.30 -4.37 -6.56
CA ARG A 128 -17.98 -4.85 -7.00
C ARG A 128 -16.91 -3.93 -6.39
N THR A 129 -15.96 -4.48 -5.64
CA THR A 129 -14.84 -3.71 -5.06
C THR A 129 -13.51 -4.39 -5.35
N GLN A 130 -12.48 -3.59 -5.58
CA GLN A 130 -11.09 -4.02 -5.68
C GLN A 130 -10.43 -3.77 -4.33
N ILE A 131 -9.69 -4.76 -3.83
CA ILE A 131 -8.78 -4.58 -2.71
C ILE A 131 -7.43 -4.15 -3.31
N ASP A 132 -6.90 -3.02 -2.85
CA ASP A 132 -5.60 -2.47 -3.23
C ASP A 132 -4.43 -3.37 -2.81
#